data_AF-A1SLF4-F1
#
_entry.id   AF-A1SLF4-F1
#
_cell.length_a   1.000
_cell.length_b   1.000
_cell.length_c   1.000
_cell.angle_alpha   90.00
_cell.angle_beta   90.00
_cell.angle_gamma   90.00
#
_symmetry.space_group_name_H-M   'P 1'
#
loop_
_entity.id
_entity.type
_entity.pdbx_description
1 polymer ?
#
loop_
_entity_poly.entity_id
_entity_poly.type
_entity_poly.pdbx_seq_one_letter_code
_entity_poly.pdbx_strand_id
1 'polypeptide(L)'
;MDTSKVAKSNATTAATTKGPNRAGAAASWADERLGLATAMKKNLRKVFPDHWSFMLGEIALWSFVVLLLTGVFLTLWFTPSMGEVQYNGSYDQLRGIHMSEAYASSLRISFDVRGGLLMRQMHHWAAMLFVASMMVHLLRVFFTGAFRKPRELNWVIGCLLLILGTLEGFTGYSLPDDLLSGTGIRAADGFVKATPVVGTYMSFFMFGGEFPGESIIPRLYIVHVLLIPGLLLALIAAHMLLLVYHKHTQWPGPGRTEKNVVGYPMLPVYAAKAGGFFFIVFGVTALLGALLTINPVWKYGPYDPSKVTAGSQPDWYMGWPDGALRIMPGLESHFWGITISWNVMLPILVLPMVMFTILLLLPFLDAWITGDKRDHHLLERPRNAPTRTALMVALMTMYGLFWIAGGNDIIAIKFHASINQITYFLRVAVFVGPVIAFVVTRRWCISLQRKDNEMLLHGYETGIIMRSAEGGYSERHLPLPDTRAYAIASRDRDPVVADHGHAEDANGVPAPTGGRIHALRHRLRTLWYADSVQKPTPAELEEGHHHAEHEHELQASVEGHAADGHQFDGHHLVEDEGLRHH
;
A
#
# COMPACT_ATOMS: atom_id res chain seq x y z
N MET A 1 8.37 -4.39 -41.44
CA MET A 1 9.71 -4.78 -40.91
C MET A 1 10.73 -4.56 -42.02
N ASP A 2 11.68 -3.66 -41.80
CA ASP A 2 12.77 -3.40 -42.74
C ASP A 2 13.71 -4.61 -42.82
N THR A 3 13.64 -5.34 -43.93
CA THR A 3 14.44 -6.55 -44.19
C THR A 3 15.87 -6.24 -44.62
N SER A 4 16.25 -4.95 -44.76
CA SER A 4 17.62 -4.54 -45.10
C SER A 4 18.63 -4.75 -43.95
N LYS A 5 18.14 -4.97 -42.72
CA LYS A 5 18.95 -5.26 -41.53
C LYS A 5 19.01 -6.76 -41.16
N VAL A 6 18.63 -7.65 -42.08
CA VAL A 6 18.90 -9.08 -41.90
C VAL A 6 20.39 -9.30 -42.11
N ALA A 7 21.09 -9.68 -41.04
CA ALA A 7 22.51 -9.98 -41.08
C ALA A 7 22.81 -11.02 -42.17
N LYS A 8 23.52 -10.61 -43.22
CA LYS A 8 24.07 -11.53 -44.22
C LYS A 8 25.31 -12.18 -43.64
N SER A 9 25.19 -13.37 -43.05
CA SER A 9 26.37 -14.17 -42.70
C SER A 9 26.29 -15.58 -43.27
N ASN A 10 26.50 -15.68 -44.58
CA ASN A 10 27.04 -16.90 -45.20
C ASN A 10 28.53 -16.67 -45.49
N ALA A 11 29.31 -16.37 -44.46
CA ALA A 11 30.76 -16.35 -44.56
C ALA A 11 31.29 -17.79 -44.45
N THR A 12 32.12 -18.21 -45.40
CA THR A 12 32.75 -19.55 -45.46
C THR A 12 33.95 -19.71 -44.51
N THR A 13 34.28 -18.66 -43.76
CA THR A 13 35.29 -18.69 -42.69
C THR A 13 34.59 -18.67 -41.33
N ALA A 14 34.93 -19.64 -40.49
CA ALA A 14 34.45 -19.71 -39.11
C ALA A 14 34.76 -18.38 -38.40
N ALA A 15 33.74 -17.75 -37.82
CA ALA A 15 33.95 -16.56 -37.00
C ALA A 15 34.91 -16.93 -35.86
N THR A 16 36.15 -16.42 -35.92
CA THR A 16 37.09 -16.55 -34.84
C THR A 16 36.52 -15.79 -33.65
N THR A 17 36.20 -16.52 -32.58
CA THR A 17 35.76 -15.92 -31.32
C THR A 17 36.84 -14.95 -30.87
N LYS A 18 36.59 -13.63 -30.97
CA LYS A 18 37.47 -12.62 -30.37
C LYS A 18 37.73 -13.05 -28.93
N GLY A 19 38.99 -13.17 -28.54
CA GLY A 19 39.37 -13.46 -27.17
C GLY A 19 38.63 -12.52 -26.20
N PRO A 20 38.26 -12.99 -25.00
CA PRO A 20 37.44 -12.20 -24.10
C PRO A 20 38.13 -10.85 -23.82
N ASN A 21 37.38 -9.75 -23.99
CA ASN A 21 37.84 -8.43 -23.54
C ASN A 21 38.23 -8.51 -22.05
N ARG A 22 39.08 -7.60 -21.54
CA ARG A 22 39.56 -7.64 -20.14
C ARG A 22 38.43 -7.84 -19.11
N ALA A 23 37.26 -7.23 -19.34
CA ALA A 23 36.05 -7.43 -18.54
C ALA A 23 35.47 -8.85 -18.66
N GLY A 24 35.46 -9.45 -19.86
CA GLY A 24 35.07 -10.84 -20.08
C GLY A 24 36.04 -11.83 -19.44
N ALA A 25 37.35 -11.56 -19.48
CA ALA A 25 38.35 -12.40 -18.83
C ALA A 25 38.22 -12.38 -17.30
N ALA A 26 37.95 -11.19 -16.73
CA ALA A 26 37.66 -11.06 -15.30
C ALA A 26 36.34 -11.75 -14.90
N ALA A 27 35.31 -11.67 -15.75
CA ALA A 27 34.04 -12.36 -15.52
C ALA A 27 34.21 -13.89 -15.58
N SER A 28 34.98 -14.41 -16.55
CA SER A 28 35.30 -15.84 -16.63
C SER A 28 36.11 -16.32 -15.43
N TRP A 29 37.14 -15.57 -15.01
CA TRP A 29 37.91 -15.89 -13.81
C TRP A 29 37.04 -15.92 -12.54
N ALA A 30 36.11 -14.98 -12.40
CA ALA A 30 35.18 -14.94 -11.27
C ALA A 30 34.19 -16.12 -11.31
N ASP A 31 33.69 -16.45 -12.50
CA ASP A 31 32.77 -17.57 -12.69
C ASP A 31 33.42 -18.92 -12.40
N GLU A 32 34.66 -19.14 -12.86
CA GLU A 32 35.42 -20.37 -12.59
C GLU A 32 35.62 -20.64 -11.08
N ARG A 33 35.70 -19.58 -10.26
CA ARG A 33 35.92 -19.68 -8.81
C ARG A 33 34.64 -19.72 -7.98
N LEU A 34 33.61 -19.00 -8.42
CA LEU A 34 32.41 -18.75 -7.63
C LEU A 34 31.15 -19.41 -8.23
N GLY A 35 31.22 -19.95 -9.45
CA GLY A 35 30.09 -20.59 -10.16
C GLY A 35 28.90 -19.66 -10.41
N LEU A 36 29.13 -18.34 -10.42
CA LEU A 36 28.09 -17.32 -10.35
C LEU A 36 27.23 -17.24 -11.61
N ALA A 37 27.75 -17.61 -12.79
CA ALA A 37 27.05 -17.44 -14.05
C ALA A 37 25.76 -18.26 -14.11
N THR A 38 25.73 -19.48 -13.56
CA THR A 38 24.53 -20.32 -13.60
C THR A 38 23.43 -19.78 -12.70
N ALA A 39 23.79 -19.34 -11.49
CA ALA A 39 22.85 -18.71 -10.55
C ALA A 39 22.36 -17.34 -11.05
N MET A 40 23.28 -16.51 -11.58
CA MET A 40 22.96 -15.20 -12.14
C MET A 40 22.10 -15.31 -13.39
N LYS A 41 22.39 -16.24 -14.32
CA LYS A 41 21.64 -16.38 -15.59
C LYS A 41 20.14 -16.60 -15.36
N LYS A 42 19.76 -17.38 -14.34
CA LYS A 42 18.35 -17.60 -13.98
C LYS A 42 17.68 -16.32 -13.47
N ASN A 43 18.38 -15.53 -12.65
CA ASN A 43 17.86 -14.29 -12.09
C ASN A 43 17.85 -13.14 -13.11
N LEU A 44 18.85 -13.05 -13.97
CA LEU A 44 18.98 -12.01 -15.00
C LEU A 44 17.97 -12.15 -16.15
N ARG A 45 17.51 -13.39 -16.43
CA ARG A 45 16.47 -13.68 -17.42
C ARG A 45 15.06 -13.68 -16.84
N LYS A 46 14.91 -13.43 -15.55
CA LYS A 46 13.61 -13.41 -14.89
C LYS A 46 12.74 -12.30 -15.49
N VAL A 47 11.49 -12.63 -15.80
CA VAL A 47 10.54 -11.69 -16.40
C VAL A 47 9.70 -11.04 -15.30
N PHE A 48 9.55 -9.72 -15.39
CA PHE A 48 8.67 -8.93 -14.55
C PHE A 48 7.54 -8.33 -15.39
N PRO A 49 6.28 -8.46 -14.96
CA PRO A 49 5.15 -7.89 -15.67
C PRO A 49 5.17 -6.36 -15.55
N ASP A 50 4.66 -5.69 -16.58
CA ASP A 50 4.65 -4.23 -16.63
C ASP A 50 3.27 -3.67 -16.30
N HIS A 51 3.18 -2.94 -15.19
CA HIS A 51 2.02 -2.17 -14.79
C HIS A 51 2.44 -1.14 -13.74
N TRP A 52 1.94 0.10 -13.82
CA TRP A 52 2.33 1.20 -12.92
C TRP A 52 2.13 0.84 -11.44
N SER A 53 1.06 0.12 -11.11
CA SER A 53 0.74 -0.27 -9.73
C SER A 53 1.75 -1.24 -9.11
N PHE A 54 2.63 -1.85 -9.92
CA PHE A 54 3.70 -2.71 -9.43
C PHE A 54 4.87 -1.92 -8.85
N MET A 55 5.06 -0.69 -9.30
CA MET A 55 6.10 0.23 -8.83
C MET A 55 5.79 0.82 -7.45
N LEU A 56 4.55 0.72 -6.96
CA LEU A 56 4.18 1.22 -5.63
C LEU A 56 4.98 0.58 -4.49
N GLY A 57 5.32 -0.71 -4.62
CA GLY A 57 6.19 -1.39 -3.64
C GLY A 57 7.66 -0.98 -3.79
N GLU A 58 8.09 -0.61 -5.00
CA GLU A 58 9.44 -0.11 -5.24
C GLU A 58 9.66 1.27 -4.61
N ILE A 59 8.63 2.12 -4.49
CA ILE A 59 8.74 3.38 -3.76
C ILE A 59 9.15 3.11 -2.31
N ALA A 60 8.53 2.13 -1.63
CA ALA A 60 8.90 1.77 -0.26
C ALA A 60 10.35 1.29 -0.18
N LEU A 61 10.78 0.42 -1.10
CA LEU A 61 12.15 -0.06 -1.16
C LEU A 61 13.16 1.08 -1.37
N TRP A 62 12.88 1.99 -2.30
CA TRP A 62 13.80 3.10 -2.61
C TRP A 62 13.79 4.17 -1.53
N SER A 63 12.65 4.48 -0.90
CA SER A 63 12.60 5.32 0.30
C SER A 63 13.39 4.70 1.45
N PHE A 64 13.35 3.38 1.64
CA PHE A 64 14.19 2.69 2.62
C PHE A 64 15.69 2.81 2.31
N VAL A 65 16.09 2.71 1.04
CA VAL A 65 17.49 2.96 0.64
C VAL A 65 17.89 4.41 0.93
N VAL A 66 17.03 5.39 0.65
CA VAL A 66 17.28 6.80 1.00
C VAL A 66 17.42 6.97 2.52
N LEU A 67 16.57 6.32 3.32
CA LEU A 67 16.65 6.32 4.78
C LEU A 67 18.00 5.78 5.27
N LEU A 68 18.49 4.68 4.70
CA LEU A 68 19.80 4.14 5.07
C LEU A 68 20.93 5.12 4.71
N LEU A 69 20.94 5.67 3.49
CA LEU A 69 21.99 6.59 3.05
C LEU A 69 22.03 7.88 3.88
N THR A 70 20.86 8.47 4.12
CA THR A 70 20.74 9.70 4.90
C THR A 70 20.92 9.45 6.40
N GLY A 71 20.43 8.32 6.92
CA GLY A 71 20.57 7.92 8.32
C GLY A 71 22.03 7.68 8.68
N VAL A 72 22.78 6.93 7.86
CA VAL A 72 24.22 6.72 8.06
C VAL A 72 24.98 8.05 8.08
N PHE A 73 24.58 9.03 7.27
CA PHE A 73 25.17 10.37 7.35
C PHE A 73 24.86 11.05 8.69
N LEU A 74 23.60 11.01 9.15
CA LEU A 74 23.18 11.65 10.40
C LEU A 74 23.83 11.02 11.65
N THR A 75 24.04 9.69 11.64
CA THR A 75 24.68 8.99 12.77
C THR A 75 26.12 9.41 13.01
N LEU A 76 26.80 10.00 12.01
CA LEU A 76 28.15 10.53 12.17
C LEU A 76 28.21 11.83 12.99
N TRP A 77 27.07 12.52 13.13
CA TRP A 77 26.99 13.86 13.75
C TRP A 77 26.03 13.94 14.93
N PHE A 78 25.15 12.95 15.12
CA PHE A 78 24.17 12.92 16.20
C PHE A 78 24.77 12.31 17.48
N THR A 79 24.54 12.96 18.63
CA THR A 79 24.99 12.46 19.93
C THR A 79 23.79 12.00 20.77
N PRO A 80 23.58 10.69 20.97
CA PRO A 80 22.39 10.16 21.64
C PRO A 80 22.54 10.19 23.18
N SER A 81 22.51 11.37 23.79
CA SER A 81 22.74 11.59 25.22
C SER A 81 21.74 12.58 25.81
N MET A 82 21.23 12.28 26.99
CA MET A 82 20.37 13.16 27.79
C MET A 82 21.17 14.12 28.68
N GLY A 83 22.51 14.05 28.66
CA GLY A 83 23.36 14.95 29.43
C GLY A 83 23.07 16.42 29.10
N GLU A 84 22.86 17.24 30.14
CA GLU A 84 22.55 18.64 29.98
C GLU A 84 23.77 19.46 29.55
N VAL A 85 23.61 20.24 28.48
CA VAL A 85 24.61 21.16 27.96
C VAL A 85 23.98 22.52 27.69
N GLN A 86 24.79 23.58 27.79
CA GLN A 86 24.38 24.90 27.35
C GLN A 86 24.70 25.07 25.86
N TYR A 87 23.70 25.43 25.05
CA TYR A 87 23.91 25.59 23.61
C TYR A 87 24.71 26.86 23.29
N ASN A 88 25.81 26.66 22.57
CA ASN A 88 26.71 27.73 22.13
C ASN A 88 26.91 27.73 20.60
N GLY A 89 25.96 27.18 19.84
CA GLY A 89 26.04 27.09 18.38
C GLY A 89 25.59 28.37 17.64
N SER A 90 25.40 28.22 16.33
CA SER A 90 25.08 29.33 15.41
C SER A 90 23.65 29.86 15.51
N TYR A 91 22.70 29.11 16.09
CA TYR A 91 21.31 29.58 16.23
C TYR A 91 21.13 30.52 17.41
N ASP A 92 21.15 31.84 17.17
CA ASP A 92 21.18 32.87 18.21
C ASP A 92 20.06 32.77 19.26
N GLN A 93 18.83 32.42 18.84
CA GLN A 93 17.65 32.41 19.73
C GLN A 93 17.72 31.35 20.83
N LEU A 94 18.54 30.30 20.67
CA LEU A 94 18.70 29.23 21.64
C LEU A 94 20.06 29.27 22.35
N ARG A 95 20.90 30.27 22.07
CA ARG A 95 22.22 30.41 22.70
C ARG A 95 22.07 30.68 24.20
N GLY A 96 22.85 29.97 25.01
CA GLY A 96 22.82 30.09 26.47
C GLY A 96 21.71 29.27 27.15
N ILE A 97 20.87 28.57 26.38
CA ILE A 97 19.80 27.73 26.92
C ILE A 97 20.34 26.33 27.23
N HIS A 98 19.96 25.78 28.39
CA HIS A 98 20.24 24.39 28.75
C HIS A 98 19.33 23.44 27.97
N MET A 99 19.91 22.36 27.44
CA MET A 99 19.22 21.34 26.66
C MET A 99 19.97 20.02 26.73
N SER A 100 19.33 18.92 26.32
CA SER A 100 20.02 17.65 26.14
C SER A 100 21.08 17.74 25.04
N GLU A 101 22.12 16.93 25.16
CA GLU A 101 23.16 16.80 24.14
C GLU A 101 22.60 16.27 22.79
N ALA A 102 21.53 15.47 22.85
CA ALA A 102 20.74 15.03 21.70
C ALA A 102 20.11 16.21 20.94
N TYR A 103 19.46 17.13 21.65
CA TYR A 103 18.87 18.31 21.02
C TYR A 103 19.95 19.28 20.52
N ALA A 104 21.03 19.49 21.29
CA ALA A 104 22.16 20.32 20.88
C ALA A 104 22.82 19.81 19.59
N SER A 105 23.10 18.50 19.49
CA SER A 105 23.67 17.89 18.28
C SER A 105 22.71 17.97 17.09
N SER A 106 21.40 17.84 17.31
CA SER A 106 20.36 18.03 16.28
C SER A 106 20.34 19.47 15.70
N LEU A 107 20.53 20.48 16.56
CA LEU A 107 20.69 21.87 16.12
C LEU A 107 21.98 22.07 15.33
N ARG A 108 23.10 21.46 15.76
CA ARG A 108 24.38 21.53 15.03
C ARG A 108 24.29 20.88 13.66
N ILE A 109 23.61 19.73 13.53
CA ILE A 109 23.32 19.12 12.22
C ILE A 109 22.54 20.10 11.34
N SER A 110 21.56 20.81 11.92
CA SER A 110 20.69 21.72 11.18
C SER A 110 21.41 22.99 10.71
N PHE A 111 22.34 23.54 11.49
CA PHE A 111 22.92 24.85 11.18
C PHE A 111 24.43 24.87 10.95
N ASP A 112 25.18 23.93 11.55
CA ASP A 112 26.65 23.96 11.56
C ASP A 112 27.28 22.92 10.61
N VAL A 113 26.53 21.91 10.17
CA VAL A 113 26.98 20.91 9.20
C VAL A 113 26.55 21.32 7.80
N ARG A 114 27.50 21.44 6.87
CA ARG A 114 27.20 21.79 5.46
C ARG A 114 26.29 20.74 4.82
N GLY A 115 25.07 21.16 4.44
CA GLY A 115 24.05 20.26 3.90
C GLY A 115 23.36 19.39 4.96
N GLY A 116 23.67 19.55 6.25
CA GLY A 116 23.12 18.73 7.32
C GLY A 116 21.61 18.90 7.47
N LEU A 117 21.07 20.11 7.33
CA LEU A 117 19.63 20.34 7.34
C LEU A 117 18.92 19.62 6.19
N LEU A 118 19.47 19.69 4.98
CA LEU A 118 18.91 19.01 3.82
C LEU A 118 18.89 17.50 4.06
N MET A 119 19.99 16.92 4.54
CA MET A 119 20.06 15.49 4.85
C MET A 119 19.04 15.08 5.92
N ARG A 120 18.87 15.90 6.97
CA ARG A 120 17.87 15.67 8.03
C ARG A 120 16.43 15.75 7.50
N GLN A 121 16.12 16.76 6.68
CA GLN A 121 14.79 16.91 6.09
C GLN A 121 14.50 15.81 5.06
N MET A 122 15.49 15.44 4.23
CA MET A 122 15.38 14.30 3.32
C MET A 122 15.12 13.00 4.09
N HIS A 123 15.82 12.78 5.20
CA HIS A 123 15.61 11.58 6.03
C HIS A 123 14.17 11.51 6.56
N HIS A 124 13.65 12.62 7.12
CA HIS A 124 12.29 12.65 7.65
C HIS A 124 11.22 12.54 6.54
N TRP A 125 11.39 13.21 5.40
CA TRP A 125 10.51 13.02 4.23
C TRP A 125 10.58 11.60 3.65
N ALA A 126 11.76 10.98 3.64
CA ALA A 126 11.92 9.59 3.23
C ALA A 126 11.12 8.65 4.16
N ALA A 127 11.08 8.92 5.47
CA ALA A 127 10.27 8.18 6.42
C ALA A 127 8.77 8.33 6.11
N MET A 128 8.31 9.55 5.79
CA MET A 128 6.93 9.80 5.36
C MET A 128 6.55 9.01 4.11
N LEU A 129 7.41 9.05 3.08
CA LEU A 129 7.21 8.34 1.82
C LEU A 129 7.29 6.82 2.02
N PHE A 130 8.18 6.34 2.88
CA PHE A 130 8.34 4.92 3.20
C PHE A 130 7.04 4.35 3.77
N VAL A 131 6.48 4.96 4.82
CA VAL A 131 5.23 4.47 5.41
C VAL A 131 4.03 4.68 4.48
N ALA A 132 3.95 5.83 3.80
CA ALA A 132 2.86 6.12 2.86
C ALA A 132 2.81 5.11 1.71
N SER A 133 3.97 4.82 1.11
CA SER A 133 4.07 3.85 0.00
C SER A 133 3.79 2.43 0.47
N MET A 134 4.20 2.02 1.67
CA MET A 134 3.81 0.72 2.23
C MET A 134 2.29 0.61 2.41
N MET A 135 1.63 1.66 2.92
CA MET A 135 0.16 1.68 3.05
C MET A 135 -0.52 1.59 1.68
N VAL A 136 -0.12 2.40 0.71
CA VAL A 136 -0.67 2.36 -0.66
C VAL A 136 -0.39 1.02 -1.34
N HIS A 137 0.78 0.42 -1.12
CA HIS A 137 1.14 -0.89 -1.61
C HIS A 137 0.27 -2.00 -0.98
N LEU A 138 0.03 -1.95 0.33
CA LEU A 138 -0.88 -2.85 1.04
C LEU A 138 -2.28 -2.79 0.44
N LEU A 139 -2.80 -1.58 0.19
CA LEU A 139 -4.10 -1.37 -0.45
C LEU A 139 -4.12 -1.99 -1.85
N ARG A 140 -3.07 -1.76 -2.67
CA ARG A 140 -2.95 -2.41 -3.98
C ARG A 140 -3.04 -3.91 -3.85
N VAL A 141 -2.22 -4.52 -2.99
CA VAL A 141 -2.15 -5.98 -2.84
C VAL A 141 -3.49 -6.54 -2.40
N PHE A 142 -4.19 -5.86 -1.49
CA PHE A 142 -5.48 -6.28 -1.01
C PHE A 142 -6.59 -6.16 -2.06
N PHE A 143 -6.75 -4.98 -2.65
CA PHE A 143 -7.79 -4.74 -3.64
C PHE A 143 -7.65 -5.65 -4.87
N THR A 144 -6.42 -5.91 -5.31
CA THR A 144 -6.17 -6.78 -6.46
C THR A 144 -6.16 -8.28 -6.14
N GLY A 145 -6.36 -8.66 -4.87
CA GLY A 145 -6.32 -10.07 -4.44
C GLY A 145 -4.93 -10.73 -4.59
N ALA A 146 -3.86 -9.93 -4.56
CA ALA A 146 -2.48 -10.41 -4.78
C ALA A 146 -1.90 -11.15 -3.56
N PHE A 147 -2.59 -11.10 -2.42
CA PHE A 147 -2.25 -11.87 -1.21
C PHE A 147 -2.71 -13.33 -1.27
N ARG A 148 -3.62 -13.66 -2.18
CA ARG A 148 -4.17 -15.03 -2.30
C ARG A 148 -3.05 -16.02 -2.60
N LYS A 149 -3.34 -17.30 -2.37
CA LYS A 149 -2.40 -18.41 -2.56
C LYS A 149 -1.60 -18.26 -3.86
N PRO A 150 -0.26 -18.35 -3.83
CA PRO A 150 0.62 -18.79 -2.72
C PRO A 150 1.27 -17.65 -1.89
N ARG A 151 0.64 -16.48 -1.78
CA ARG A 151 1.31 -15.26 -1.25
C ARG A 151 0.83 -14.81 0.13
N GLU A 152 0.14 -15.66 0.89
CA GLU A 152 -0.37 -15.34 2.23
C GLU A 152 0.77 -15.03 3.20
N LEU A 153 1.87 -15.79 3.14
CA LEU A 153 3.04 -15.52 3.98
C LEU A 153 3.73 -14.19 3.61
N ASN A 154 3.73 -13.85 2.31
CA ASN A 154 4.30 -12.59 1.86
C ASN A 154 3.48 -11.39 2.36
N TRP A 155 2.15 -11.55 2.46
CA TRP A 155 1.26 -10.57 3.09
C TRP A 155 1.56 -10.39 4.58
N VAL A 156 1.73 -11.49 5.34
CA VAL A 156 2.08 -11.43 6.76
C VAL A 156 3.39 -10.67 6.96
N ILE A 157 4.43 -11.00 6.20
CA ILE A 157 5.71 -10.27 6.25
C ILE A 157 5.51 -8.79 5.91
N GLY A 158 4.73 -8.47 4.87
CA GLY A 158 4.41 -7.09 4.50
C GLY A 158 3.69 -6.31 5.61
N CYS A 159 2.76 -6.95 6.34
CA CYS A 159 2.09 -6.33 7.48
C CYS A 159 3.07 -6.10 8.64
N LEU A 160 3.98 -7.04 8.91
CA LEU A 160 5.03 -6.86 9.92
C LEU A 160 5.99 -5.72 9.55
N LEU A 161 6.35 -5.59 8.27
CA LEU A 161 7.14 -4.45 7.77
C LEU A 161 6.43 -3.13 8.00
N LEU A 162 5.12 -3.05 7.77
CA LEU A 162 4.34 -1.84 8.04
C LEU A 162 4.35 -1.50 9.55
N ILE A 163 4.10 -2.47 10.42
CA ILE A 163 4.13 -2.28 11.88
C ILE A 163 5.51 -1.78 12.32
N LEU A 164 6.57 -2.48 11.91
CA LEU A 164 7.94 -2.09 12.23
C LEU A 164 8.29 -0.72 11.68
N GLY A 165 7.88 -0.38 10.46
CA GLY A 165 8.11 0.94 9.86
C GLY A 165 7.41 2.07 10.62
N THR A 166 6.20 1.84 11.12
CA THR A 166 5.52 2.84 11.99
C THR A 166 6.21 3.01 13.34
N LEU A 167 6.67 1.91 13.95
CA LEU A 167 7.40 1.95 15.22
C LEU A 167 8.78 2.59 15.05
N GLU A 168 9.47 2.28 13.95
CA GLU A 168 10.75 2.90 13.60
C GLU A 168 10.58 4.41 13.49
N GLY A 169 9.59 4.87 12.71
CA GLY A 169 9.36 6.30 12.53
C GLY A 169 9.09 7.02 13.85
N PHE A 170 8.39 6.37 14.80
CA PHE A 170 8.22 6.88 16.16
C PHE A 170 9.55 6.96 16.92
N THR A 171 10.40 5.92 16.87
CA THR A 171 11.70 5.97 17.55
C THR A 171 12.62 7.04 16.98
N GLY A 172 12.58 7.29 15.67
CA GLY A 172 13.39 8.31 14.99
C GLY A 172 12.98 9.74 15.29
N TYR A 173 11.68 10.03 15.20
CA TYR A 173 11.12 11.34 15.54
C TYR A 173 11.38 11.72 17.01
N SER A 174 11.52 10.72 17.89
CA SER A 174 11.78 10.88 19.32
C SER A 174 13.23 11.24 19.67
N LEU A 175 14.20 10.94 18.78
CA LEU A 175 15.62 11.12 19.09
C LEU A 175 16.07 12.58 19.33
N PRO A 176 15.58 13.58 18.59
CA PRO A 176 16.05 14.96 18.76
C PRO A 176 15.75 15.57 20.13
N ASP A 177 14.82 15.01 20.91
CA ASP A 177 14.42 15.55 22.22
C ASP A 177 13.99 17.04 22.15
N ASP A 178 13.24 17.38 21.10
CA ASP A 178 12.55 18.66 21.02
C ASP A 178 11.26 18.64 21.87
N LEU A 179 10.70 19.83 22.13
CA LEU A 179 9.51 19.95 22.97
C LEU A 179 8.33 19.10 22.49
N LEU A 180 8.13 18.96 21.18
CA LEU A 180 7.03 18.20 20.59
C LEU A 180 7.29 16.69 20.65
N SER A 181 8.53 16.26 20.45
CA SER A 181 8.92 14.85 20.53
C SER A 181 8.90 14.38 21.98
N GLY A 182 9.35 15.21 22.93
CA GLY A 182 9.36 14.88 24.34
C GLY A 182 7.96 14.77 24.95
N THR A 183 6.98 15.60 24.52
CA THR A 183 5.58 15.38 24.90
C THR A 183 5.01 14.08 24.33
N GLY A 184 5.43 13.69 23.12
CA GLY A 184 5.13 12.38 22.54
C GLY A 184 5.71 11.22 23.36
N ILE A 185 6.96 11.29 23.79
CA ILE A 185 7.59 10.28 24.66
C ILE A 185 6.90 10.26 26.04
N ARG A 186 6.49 11.41 26.58
CA ARG A 186 5.71 11.47 27.82
C ARG A 186 4.36 10.76 27.68
N ALA A 187 3.68 10.93 26.55
CA ALA A 187 2.47 10.17 26.27
C ALA A 187 2.75 8.67 26.21
N ALA A 188 3.85 8.26 25.54
CA ALA A 188 4.29 6.86 25.50
C ALA A 188 4.59 6.27 26.90
N ASP A 189 5.20 7.03 27.81
CA ASP A 189 5.36 6.63 29.22
C ASP A 189 4.02 6.36 29.89
N GLY A 190 3.03 7.25 29.68
CA GLY A 190 1.66 7.04 30.14
C GLY A 190 1.00 5.78 29.57
N PHE A 191 1.23 5.50 28.28
CA PHE A 191 0.69 4.30 27.61
C PHE A 191 1.28 3.01 28.18
N VAL A 192 2.59 2.99 28.43
CA VAL A 192 3.27 1.86 29.05
C VAL A 192 2.75 1.63 30.47
N LYS A 193 2.62 2.70 31.27
CA LYS A 193 2.07 2.63 32.63
C LYS A 193 0.62 2.18 32.68
N ALA A 194 -0.17 2.40 31.63
CA ALA A 194 -1.54 1.91 31.53
C ALA A 194 -1.64 0.38 31.39
N THR A 195 -0.53 -0.32 31.14
CA THR A 195 -0.50 -1.79 31.12
C THR A 195 -0.71 -2.34 32.54
N PRO A 196 -1.79 -3.10 32.80
CA PRO A 196 -2.03 -3.66 34.11
C PRO A 196 -0.88 -4.56 34.57
N VAL A 197 -0.64 -4.62 35.88
CA VAL A 197 0.36 -5.48 36.55
C VAL A 197 1.81 -5.07 36.31
N VAL A 198 2.24 -4.87 35.06
CA VAL A 198 3.66 -4.70 34.70
C VAL A 198 4.02 -3.29 34.21
N GLY A 199 3.05 -2.40 33.99
CA GLY A 199 3.27 -1.11 33.35
C GLY A 199 4.31 -0.22 34.04
N THR A 200 4.27 -0.10 35.37
CA THR A 200 5.24 0.70 36.13
C THR A 200 6.65 0.11 36.03
N TYR A 201 6.80 -1.21 36.10
CA TYR A 201 8.09 -1.88 35.95
C TYR A 201 8.65 -1.70 34.53
N MET A 202 7.80 -1.77 33.51
CA MET A 202 8.20 -1.54 32.12
C MET A 202 8.66 -0.09 31.89
N SER A 203 7.95 0.89 32.43
CA SER A 203 8.36 2.31 32.36
C SER A 203 9.73 2.52 33.02
N PHE A 204 9.90 2.08 34.28
CA PHE A 204 11.18 2.21 34.98
C PHE A 204 12.30 1.46 34.26
N PHE A 205 12.01 0.29 33.68
CA PHE A 205 12.94 -0.42 32.83
C PHE A 205 13.36 0.48 31.67
N MET A 206 12.42 0.99 30.86
CA MET A 206 12.68 1.79 29.65
C MET A 206 13.47 3.08 29.93
N PHE A 207 13.06 3.85 30.94
CA PHE A 207 13.63 5.17 31.24
C PHE A 207 14.85 5.11 32.16
N GLY A 208 15.09 3.98 32.85
CA GLY A 208 16.16 3.85 33.84
C GLY A 208 15.86 4.59 35.15
N GLY A 209 14.59 4.92 35.41
CA GLY A 209 14.14 5.71 36.55
C GLY A 209 12.77 6.33 36.28
N GLU A 210 12.43 7.39 37.02
CA GLU A 210 11.28 8.22 36.69
C GLU A 210 11.53 9.02 35.40
N PHE A 211 10.46 9.25 34.64
CA PHE A 211 10.48 10.11 33.46
C PHE A 211 10.90 11.55 33.85
N PRO A 212 11.77 12.25 33.10
CA PRO A 212 12.25 11.93 31.74
C PRO A 212 13.32 10.83 31.67
N GLY A 213 14.13 10.69 32.71
CA GLY A 213 15.22 9.71 32.78
C GLY A 213 16.36 9.95 31.77
N GLU A 214 17.54 9.41 32.08
CA GLU A 214 18.74 9.60 31.25
C GLU A 214 18.91 8.51 30.17
N SER A 215 18.19 7.39 30.31
CA SER A 215 18.46 6.20 29.49
C SER A 215 17.64 6.12 28.19
N ILE A 216 16.57 6.90 28.05
CA ILE A 216 15.60 6.69 26.96
C ILE A 216 16.19 6.99 25.58
N ILE A 217 16.84 8.13 25.38
CA ILE A 217 17.41 8.52 24.08
C ILE A 217 18.54 7.57 23.63
N PRO A 218 19.53 7.21 24.48
CA PRO A 218 20.53 6.20 24.11
C PRO A 218 19.92 4.87 23.69
N ARG A 219 18.86 4.42 24.36
CA ARG A 219 18.19 3.15 24.03
C ARG A 219 17.38 3.23 22.75
N LEU A 220 16.61 4.31 22.57
CA LEU A 220 15.89 4.56 21.33
C LEU A 220 16.85 4.66 20.15
N TYR A 221 18.04 5.24 20.34
CA TYR A 221 19.06 5.28 19.30
C TYR A 221 19.53 3.89 18.87
N ILE A 222 19.81 2.97 19.80
CA ILE A 222 20.17 1.58 19.48
C ILE A 222 19.01 0.87 18.75
N VAL A 223 17.78 1.08 19.22
CA VAL A 223 16.58 0.50 18.60
C VAL A 223 16.38 1.03 17.17
N HIS A 224 16.53 2.34 16.97
CA HIS A 224 16.29 3.05 15.73
C HIS A 224 17.39 2.85 14.69
N VAL A 225 18.65 2.75 15.08
CA VAL A 225 19.77 2.61 14.11
C VAL A 225 20.10 1.16 13.81
N LEU A 226 19.99 0.27 14.80
CA LEU A 226 20.46 -1.12 14.67
C LEU A 226 19.31 -2.13 14.66
N LEU A 227 18.52 -2.20 15.72
CA LEU A 227 17.62 -3.33 15.94
C LEU A 227 16.45 -3.36 14.95
N ILE A 228 15.70 -2.26 14.83
CA ILE A 228 14.54 -2.20 13.94
C ILE A 228 14.98 -2.16 12.46
N PRO A 229 15.94 -1.33 12.02
CA PRO A 229 16.39 -1.37 10.63
C PRO A 229 17.02 -2.71 10.22
N GLY A 230 17.75 -3.38 11.13
CA GLY A 230 18.28 -4.71 10.88
C GLY A 230 17.17 -5.73 10.64
N LEU A 231 16.11 -5.68 11.45
CA LEU A 231 14.92 -6.53 11.27
C LEU A 231 14.13 -6.17 10.00
N LEU A 232 13.96 -4.88 9.70
CA LEU A 232 13.35 -4.40 8.46
C LEU A 232 14.11 -4.91 7.24
N LEU A 233 15.45 -4.79 7.23
CA LEU A 233 16.29 -5.28 6.15
C LEU A 233 16.14 -6.81 5.96
N ALA A 234 16.16 -7.58 7.05
CA ALA A 234 15.97 -9.03 7.01
C ALA A 234 14.59 -9.41 6.45
N LEU A 235 13.52 -8.74 6.90
CA LEU A 235 12.17 -8.97 6.42
C LEU A 235 11.94 -8.50 4.98
N ILE A 236 12.55 -7.38 4.56
CA ILE A 236 12.54 -6.93 3.16
C ILE A 236 13.23 -7.98 2.28
N ALA A 237 14.38 -8.51 2.71
CA ALA A 237 15.06 -9.56 1.98
C ALA A 237 14.19 -10.83 1.86
N ALA A 238 13.53 -11.25 2.94
CA ALA A 238 12.59 -12.37 2.91
C ALA A 238 11.37 -12.09 2.01
N HIS A 239 10.81 -10.89 2.07
CA HIS A 239 9.69 -10.44 1.25
C HIS A 239 10.04 -10.47 -0.26
N MET A 240 11.20 -9.93 -0.61
CA MET A 240 11.70 -9.94 -1.99
C MET A 240 12.05 -11.35 -2.46
N LEU A 241 12.60 -12.20 -1.58
CA LEU A 241 12.89 -13.59 -1.89
C LEU A 241 11.62 -14.36 -2.26
N LEU A 242 10.52 -14.19 -1.50
CA LEU A 242 9.24 -14.83 -1.80
C LEU A 242 8.64 -14.34 -3.13
N LEU A 243 8.75 -13.03 -3.42
CA LEU A 243 8.36 -12.48 -4.72
C LEU A 243 9.19 -13.10 -5.86
N VAL A 244 10.49 -13.25 -5.66
CA VAL A 244 11.38 -13.88 -6.64
C VAL A 244 11.09 -15.38 -6.77
N TYR A 245 10.73 -16.08 -5.69
CA TYR A 245 10.45 -17.51 -5.74
C TYR A 245 9.09 -17.82 -6.39
N HIS A 246 8.00 -17.18 -5.91
CA HIS A 246 6.63 -17.40 -6.41
C HIS A 246 6.29 -16.68 -7.72
N LYS A 247 7.23 -15.88 -8.25
CA LYS A 247 7.04 -14.96 -9.38
C LYS A 247 6.00 -13.86 -9.07
N HIS A 248 6.16 -12.72 -9.74
CA HIS A 248 5.24 -11.59 -9.58
C HIS A 248 3.86 -11.92 -10.19
N THR A 249 2.79 -11.38 -9.62
CA THR A 249 1.42 -11.48 -10.18
C THR A 249 1.25 -10.59 -11.41
N GLN A 250 0.24 -10.85 -12.24
CA GLN A 250 -0.02 -10.03 -13.43
C GLN A 250 -1.52 -9.79 -13.62
N TRP A 251 -1.88 -8.69 -14.28
CA TRP A 251 -3.26 -8.48 -14.70
C TRP A 251 -3.65 -9.46 -15.82
N PRO A 252 -4.88 -9.99 -15.83
CA PRO A 252 -5.36 -10.80 -16.93
C PRO A 252 -5.33 -9.99 -18.23
N GLY A 253 -5.01 -10.68 -19.33
CA GLY A 253 -4.89 -10.08 -20.64
C GLY A 253 -4.49 -11.12 -21.69
N PRO A 254 -4.45 -10.74 -22.97
CA PRO A 254 -4.07 -11.65 -24.04
C PRO A 254 -2.71 -12.32 -23.77
N GLY A 255 -2.64 -13.64 -23.88
CA GLY A 255 -1.43 -14.43 -23.64
C GLY A 255 -1.00 -14.52 -22.17
N ARG A 256 -1.76 -13.98 -21.22
CA ARG A 256 -1.47 -14.06 -19.77
C ARG A 256 -2.34 -15.12 -19.12
N THR A 257 -1.69 -16.14 -18.56
CA THR A 257 -2.34 -17.28 -17.90
C THR A 257 -1.81 -17.42 -16.49
N GLU A 258 -2.44 -18.29 -15.69
CA GLU A 258 -1.98 -18.62 -14.34
C GLU A 258 -0.58 -19.28 -14.32
N LYS A 259 -0.13 -19.82 -15.46
CA LYS A 259 1.10 -20.62 -15.56
C LYS A 259 2.30 -19.84 -16.12
N ASN A 260 2.10 -18.62 -16.61
CA ASN A 260 3.15 -17.81 -17.22
C ASN A 260 3.24 -16.40 -16.60
N VAL A 261 4.30 -15.67 -16.95
CA VAL A 261 4.45 -14.25 -16.64
C VAL A 261 4.89 -13.55 -17.92
N VAL A 262 4.16 -12.53 -18.33
CA VAL A 262 4.43 -11.76 -19.55
C VAL A 262 4.93 -10.38 -19.15
N GLY A 263 6.07 -9.97 -19.69
CA GLY A 263 6.67 -8.67 -19.42
C GLY A 263 8.13 -8.59 -19.85
N TYR A 264 8.90 -7.73 -19.20
CA TYR A 264 10.30 -7.47 -19.56
C TYR A 264 11.28 -8.32 -18.74
N PRO A 265 12.41 -8.75 -19.32
CA PRO A 265 13.46 -9.42 -18.58
C PRO A 265 14.16 -8.45 -17.60
N MET A 266 14.71 -9.02 -16.52
CA MET A 266 15.43 -8.29 -15.46
C MET A 266 16.56 -7.42 -16.05
N LEU A 267 17.39 -7.98 -16.94
CA LEU A 267 18.33 -7.21 -17.75
C LEU A 267 17.98 -7.28 -19.24
N PRO A 268 18.13 -6.16 -19.99
CA PRO A 268 18.56 -4.83 -19.53
C PRO A 268 17.42 -3.91 -19.06
N VAL A 269 16.18 -4.23 -19.43
CA VAL A 269 15.06 -3.28 -19.39
C VAL A 269 14.60 -2.98 -17.97
N TYR A 270 14.27 -4.01 -17.18
CA TYR A 270 13.70 -3.78 -15.85
C TYR A 270 14.72 -3.17 -14.89
N ALA A 271 16.00 -3.52 -14.97
CA ALA A 271 17.05 -2.87 -14.17
C ALA A 271 17.20 -1.38 -14.49
N ALA A 272 17.17 -1.00 -15.79
CA ALA A 272 17.22 0.40 -16.18
C ALA A 272 15.99 1.17 -15.67
N LYS A 273 14.80 0.56 -15.76
CA LYS A 273 13.55 1.13 -15.23
C LYS A 273 13.60 1.28 -13.71
N ALA A 274 13.99 0.25 -12.97
CA ALA A 274 14.08 0.26 -11.52
C ALA A 274 15.15 1.26 -11.01
N GLY A 275 16.32 1.30 -11.67
CA GLY A 275 17.37 2.27 -11.36
C GLY A 275 16.95 3.71 -11.68
N GLY A 276 16.30 3.95 -12.82
CA GLY A 276 15.71 5.25 -13.15
C GLY A 276 14.66 5.67 -12.14
N PHE A 277 13.82 4.73 -11.69
CA PHE A 277 12.80 5.00 -10.68
C PHE A 277 13.38 5.32 -9.30
N PHE A 278 14.49 4.67 -8.91
CA PHE A 278 15.25 5.06 -7.72
C PHE A 278 15.67 6.53 -7.77
N PHE A 279 16.23 7.00 -8.90
CA PHE A 279 16.63 8.41 -9.03
C PHE A 279 15.44 9.36 -8.99
N ILE A 280 14.27 8.95 -9.47
CA ILE A 280 13.03 9.73 -9.33
C ILE A 280 12.63 9.83 -7.85
N VAL A 281 12.59 8.72 -7.11
CA VAL A 281 12.23 8.73 -5.68
C VAL A 281 13.25 9.54 -4.87
N PHE A 282 14.54 9.35 -5.12
CA PHE A 282 15.62 10.13 -4.50
C PHE A 282 15.48 11.62 -4.82
N GLY A 283 15.27 11.96 -6.09
CA GLY A 283 15.12 13.34 -6.56
C GLY A 283 13.90 14.03 -5.96
N VAL A 284 12.74 13.36 -5.93
CA VAL A 284 11.53 13.87 -5.26
C VAL A 284 11.77 14.06 -3.77
N THR A 285 12.41 13.11 -3.09
CA THR A 285 12.73 13.24 -1.67
C THR A 285 13.69 14.40 -1.40
N ALA A 286 14.69 14.60 -2.27
CA ALA A 286 15.60 15.75 -2.20
C ALA A 286 14.88 17.07 -2.41
N LEU A 287 13.95 17.15 -3.38
CA LEU A 287 13.13 18.33 -3.61
C LEU A 287 12.21 18.63 -2.41
N LEU A 288 11.57 17.62 -1.84
CA LEU A 288 10.78 17.78 -0.62
C LEU A 288 11.64 18.27 0.54
N GLY A 289 12.81 17.67 0.76
CA GLY A 289 13.75 18.07 1.81
C GLY A 289 14.44 19.42 1.58
N ALA A 290 14.43 19.96 0.36
CA ALA A 290 14.98 21.28 0.06
C ALA A 290 13.92 22.39 0.10
N LEU A 291 12.70 22.09 -0.36
CA LEU A 291 11.65 23.09 -0.59
C LEU A 291 10.57 23.09 0.49
N LEU A 292 10.34 21.96 1.18
CA LEU A 292 9.31 21.82 2.19
C LEU A 292 9.94 21.51 3.55
N THR A 293 9.96 22.52 4.42
CA THR A 293 10.47 22.36 5.77
C THR A 293 9.65 21.32 6.53
N ILE A 294 10.35 20.33 7.10
CA ILE A 294 9.77 19.32 7.98
C ILE A 294 10.58 19.27 9.29
N ASN A 295 9.87 19.03 10.39
CA ASN A 295 10.40 19.00 11.76
C ASN A 295 11.43 20.12 12.08
N PRO A 296 11.03 21.41 12.09
CA PRO A 296 11.89 22.52 12.45
C PRO A 296 12.11 22.60 13.98
N VAL A 297 12.94 21.70 14.52
CA VAL A 297 13.25 21.53 15.96
C VAL A 297 13.55 22.85 16.68
N TRP A 298 14.22 23.79 16.00
CA TRP A 298 14.61 25.09 16.53
C TRP A 298 13.43 26.04 16.81
N LYS A 299 12.25 25.77 16.24
CA LYS A 299 11.01 26.52 16.53
C LYS A 299 10.30 26.03 17.79
N TYR A 300 10.50 24.77 18.16
CA TYR A 300 9.85 24.18 19.33
C TYR A 300 10.65 24.43 20.62
N GLY A 301 11.97 24.46 20.51
CA GLY A 301 12.88 24.53 21.66
C GLY A 301 13.17 23.14 22.24
N PRO A 302 14.10 23.08 23.21
CA PRO A 302 14.42 21.83 23.91
C PRO A 302 13.22 21.34 24.73
N TYR A 303 13.17 20.03 24.98
CA TYR A 303 12.16 19.48 25.86
C TYR A 303 12.28 20.02 27.29
N ASP A 304 11.14 20.43 27.84
CA ASP A 304 10.98 20.89 29.22
C ASP A 304 9.68 20.28 29.74
N PRO A 305 9.70 19.42 30.78
CA PRO A 305 8.51 18.77 31.30
C PRO A 305 7.41 19.73 31.80
N SER A 306 7.73 21.00 32.04
CA SER A 306 6.78 22.04 32.47
C SER A 306 6.08 22.76 31.31
N LYS A 307 6.48 22.51 30.05
CA LYS A 307 5.99 23.21 28.86
C LYS A 307 5.36 22.24 27.86
N VAL A 308 4.43 22.76 27.06
CA VAL A 308 3.81 22.04 25.94
C VAL A 308 3.56 23.00 24.77
N THR A 309 3.50 22.48 23.56
CA THR A 309 3.04 23.23 22.38
C THR A 309 1.51 23.28 22.34
N ALA A 310 0.94 24.22 21.56
CA ALA A 310 -0.51 24.30 21.37
C ALA A 310 -1.11 23.09 20.61
N GLY A 311 -0.27 22.34 19.88
CA GLY A 311 -0.65 21.10 19.23
C GLY A 311 0.47 20.07 19.41
N SER A 312 0.14 18.95 20.06
CA SER A 312 1.04 17.81 20.28
C SER A 312 0.58 16.63 19.42
N GLN A 313 0.90 16.69 18.13
CA GLN A 313 0.53 15.66 17.16
C GLN A 313 1.74 14.80 16.81
N PRO A 314 1.62 13.48 16.78
CA PRO A 314 2.66 12.64 16.22
C PRO A 314 2.66 12.75 14.69
N ASP A 315 3.67 12.16 14.06
CA ASP A 315 3.70 12.00 12.60
C ASP A 315 2.44 11.27 12.11
N TRP A 316 2.00 11.58 10.88
CA TRP A 316 0.65 11.23 10.40
C TRP A 316 0.32 9.74 10.52
N TYR A 317 1.29 8.84 10.36
CA TYR A 317 1.09 7.40 10.46
C TYR A 317 0.80 6.91 11.89
N MET A 318 1.16 7.70 12.91
CA MET A 318 0.80 7.52 14.32
C MET A 318 -0.38 8.41 14.73
N GLY A 319 -1.01 9.14 13.81
CA GLY A 319 -2.16 10.00 14.13
C GLY A 319 -3.42 9.23 14.50
N TRP A 320 -3.57 7.98 14.05
CA TRP A 320 -4.78 7.21 14.30
C TRP A 320 -4.88 6.60 15.72
N PRO A 321 -3.83 6.07 16.39
CA PRO A 321 -3.95 5.65 17.78
C PRO A 321 -4.12 6.86 18.71
N ASP A 322 -3.45 7.98 18.41
CA ASP A 322 -3.65 9.24 19.14
C ASP A 322 -5.08 9.75 18.97
N GLY A 323 -5.64 9.73 17.76
CA GLY A 323 -7.03 10.09 17.54
C GLY A 323 -8.04 9.18 18.24
N ALA A 324 -7.76 7.87 18.29
CA ALA A 324 -8.56 6.94 19.07
C ALA A 324 -8.55 7.30 20.57
N LEU A 325 -7.38 7.70 21.10
CA LEU A 325 -7.24 8.16 22.49
C LEU A 325 -8.05 9.43 22.74
N ARG A 326 -7.97 10.42 21.85
CA ARG A 326 -8.68 11.71 21.99
C ARG A 326 -10.20 11.57 22.02
N ILE A 327 -10.75 10.63 21.25
CA ILE A 327 -12.19 10.42 21.20
C ILE A 327 -12.68 9.42 22.24
N MET A 328 -11.80 8.73 22.96
CA MET A 328 -12.20 7.80 24.01
C MET A 328 -12.82 8.54 25.20
N PRO A 329 -13.98 8.13 25.73
CA PRO A 329 -14.50 8.69 26.98
C PRO A 329 -13.59 8.35 28.17
N GLY A 330 -13.60 9.20 29.20
CA GLY A 330 -12.84 9.00 30.45
C GLY A 330 -13.41 7.85 31.29
N LEU A 331 -13.23 6.61 30.83
CA LEU A 331 -13.63 5.39 31.52
C LEU A 331 -12.47 4.86 32.35
N GLU A 332 -12.69 4.73 33.65
CA GLU A 332 -11.74 4.14 34.58
C GLU A 332 -12.47 3.16 35.50
N SER A 333 -11.75 2.16 36.00
CA SER A 333 -12.26 1.25 37.02
C SER A 333 -11.25 1.13 38.15
N HIS A 334 -11.74 1.16 39.38
CA HIS A 334 -10.92 1.03 40.58
C HIS A 334 -11.31 -0.25 41.30
N PHE A 335 -10.36 -1.17 41.48
CA PHE A 335 -10.60 -2.45 42.14
C PHE A 335 -9.37 -2.89 42.93
N TRP A 336 -9.57 -3.31 44.18
CA TRP A 336 -8.48 -3.74 45.08
C TRP A 336 -7.27 -2.80 45.14
N GLY A 337 -7.51 -1.48 45.11
CA GLY A 337 -6.44 -0.47 45.12
C GLY A 337 -5.69 -0.31 43.78
N ILE A 338 -6.11 -1.02 42.73
CA ILE A 338 -5.59 -0.92 41.36
C ILE A 338 -6.54 -0.05 40.54
N THR A 339 -6.00 0.93 39.83
CA THR A 339 -6.73 1.72 38.83
C THR A 339 -6.45 1.16 37.44
N ILE A 340 -7.51 0.84 36.70
CA ILE A 340 -7.45 0.44 35.30
C ILE A 340 -8.00 1.60 34.46
N SER A 341 -7.11 2.24 33.72
CA SER A 341 -7.43 3.35 32.81
C SER A 341 -7.86 2.82 31.43
N TRP A 342 -9.13 2.42 31.30
CA TRP A 342 -9.70 1.92 30.05
C TRP A 342 -9.63 2.95 28.92
N ASN A 343 -9.75 4.22 29.28
CA ASN A 343 -9.56 5.37 28.39
C ASN A 343 -8.21 5.39 27.67
N VAL A 344 -7.14 4.83 28.25
CA VAL A 344 -5.81 4.74 27.63
C VAL A 344 -5.56 3.34 27.06
N MET A 345 -5.88 2.31 27.84
CA MET A 345 -5.58 0.92 27.48
C MET A 345 -6.33 0.47 26.22
N LEU A 346 -7.61 0.81 26.08
CA LEU A 346 -8.40 0.39 24.91
C LEU A 346 -7.89 1.02 23.60
N PRO A 347 -7.73 2.34 23.47
CA PRO A 347 -7.30 2.95 22.20
C PRO A 347 -5.83 2.72 21.86
N ILE A 348 -4.93 2.57 22.83
CA ILE A 348 -3.49 2.46 22.56
C ILE A 348 -2.96 1.02 22.60
N LEU A 349 -3.41 0.21 23.56
CA LEU A 349 -2.91 -1.15 23.71
C LEU A 349 -3.79 -2.15 22.95
N VAL A 350 -5.12 -2.09 23.14
CA VAL A 350 -6.03 -3.10 22.58
C VAL A 350 -6.35 -2.84 21.11
N LEU A 351 -6.77 -1.63 20.77
CA LEU A 351 -7.25 -1.29 19.43
C LEU A 351 -6.17 -1.55 18.37
N PRO A 352 -4.90 -1.13 18.52
CA PRO A 352 -3.91 -1.40 17.50
C PRO A 352 -3.58 -2.87 17.34
N MET A 353 -3.48 -3.62 18.44
CA MET A 353 -3.30 -5.07 18.38
C MET A 353 -4.45 -5.76 17.65
N VAL A 354 -5.70 -5.36 17.90
CA VAL A 354 -6.88 -5.89 17.22
C VAL A 354 -6.85 -5.54 15.73
N MET A 355 -6.61 -4.27 15.38
CA MET A 355 -6.57 -3.84 13.98
C MET A 355 -5.46 -4.54 13.19
N PHE A 356 -4.27 -4.66 13.74
CA PHE A 356 -3.16 -5.37 13.09
C PHE A 356 -3.44 -6.87 12.98
N THR A 357 -4.06 -7.47 14.00
CA THR A 357 -4.46 -8.89 13.95
C THR A 357 -5.52 -9.12 12.88
N ILE A 358 -6.51 -8.24 12.75
CA ILE A 358 -7.49 -8.28 11.65
C ILE A 358 -6.75 -8.21 10.31
N LEU A 359 -5.87 -7.23 10.11
CA LEU A 359 -5.09 -7.08 8.87
C LEU A 359 -4.26 -8.33 8.54
N LEU A 360 -3.57 -8.91 9.52
CA LEU A 360 -2.78 -10.15 9.36
C LEU A 360 -3.65 -11.34 8.96
N LEU A 361 -4.86 -11.43 9.51
CA LEU A 361 -5.79 -12.54 9.26
C LEU A 361 -6.60 -12.40 7.97
N LEU A 362 -6.63 -11.23 7.33
CA LEU A 362 -7.47 -10.97 6.16
C LEU A 362 -7.35 -12.03 5.04
N PRO A 363 -6.15 -12.47 4.59
CA PRO A 363 -6.03 -13.52 3.57
C PRO A 363 -6.66 -14.84 3.98
N PHE A 364 -6.50 -15.20 5.26
CA PHE A 364 -6.97 -16.47 5.80
C PHE A 364 -8.49 -16.45 5.98
N LEU A 365 -9.05 -15.30 6.39
CA LEU A 365 -10.49 -15.08 6.45
C LEU A 365 -11.12 -15.11 5.06
N ASP A 366 -10.53 -14.42 4.08
CA ASP A 366 -10.98 -14.42 2.67
C ASP A 366 -11.01 -15.84 2.10
N ALA A 367 -9.91 -16.60 2.23
CA ALA A 367 -9.83 -17.99 1.76
C ALA A 367 -10.72 -18.96 2.55
N TRP A 368 -11.00 -18.68 3.83
CA TRP A 368 -11.92 -19.48 4.64
C TRP A 368 -13.38 -19.24 4.23
N ILE A 369 -13.81 -17.98 4.09
CA ILE A 369 -15.19 -17.63 3.70
C ILE A 369 -15.49 -18.10 2.28
N THR A 370 -14.64 -17.76 1.31
CA THR A 370 -14.84 -18.10 -0.10
C THR A 370 -14.63 -19.60 -0.36
N GLY A 371 -13.73 -20.23 0.40
CA GLY A 371 -13.30 -21.61 0.15
C GLY A 371 -12.39 -21.77 -1.06
N ASP A 372 -11.90 -20.67 -1.65
CA ASP A 372 -10.98 -20.73 -2.78
C ASP A 372 -9.56 -21.11 -2.29
N LYS A 373 -9.08 -22.27 -2.75
CA LYS A 373 -7.76 -22.84 -2.43
C LYS A 373 -6.88 -23.04 -3.68
N ARG A 374 -7.32 -22.51 -4.82
CA ARG A 374 -6.59 -22.56 -6.09
C ARG A 374 -5.36 -21.66 -6.02
N ASP A 375 -4.39 -21.93 -6.89
CA ASP A 375 -3.22 -21.07 -7.04
C ASP A 375 -3.58 -19.89 -7.95
N HIS A 376 -3.40 -18.67 -7.43
CA HIS A 376 -3.74 -17.42 -8.11
C HIS A 376 -2.45 -16.64 -8.44
N HIS A 377 -2.18 -16.49 -9.73
CA HIS A 377 -1.12 -15.67 -10.32
C HIS A 377 -1.70 -14.52 -11.15
N LEU A 378 -2.95 -14.61 -11.60
CA LEU A 378 -3.70 -13.50 -12.17
C LEU A 378 -4.37 -12.64 -11.08
N LEU A 379 -4.27 -11.33 -11.26
CA LEU A 379 -4.90 -10.35 -10.41
C LEU A 379 -6.39 -10.24 -10.70
N GLU A 380 -7.13 -9.90 -9.66
CA GLU A 380 -8.54 -9.61 -9.79
C GLU A 380 -8.76 -8.10 -9.79
N ARG A 381 -9.62 -7.59 -10.69
CA ARG A 381 -9.99 -6.17 -10.65
C ARG A 381 -10.74 -5.90 -9.35
N PRO A 382 -10.49 -4.79 -8.63
CA PRO A 382 -11.15 -4.54 -7.34
C PRO A 382 -12.68 -4.56 -7.42
N ARG A 383 -13.24 -4.08 -8.53
CA ARG A 383 -14.69 -4.14 -8.80
C ARG A 383 -15.25 -5.57 -8.92
N ASN A 384 -14.43 -6.57 -9.25
CA ASN A 384 -14.84 -7.97 -9.41
C ASN A 384 -14.95 -8.72 -8.07
N ALA A 385 -14.42 -8.16 -6.98
CA ALA A 385 -14.63 -8.64 -5.62
C ALA A 385 -15.32 -7.57 -4.74
N PRO A 386 -16.64 -7.30 -4.91
CA PRO A 386 -17.33 -6.20 -4.24
C PRO A 386 -17.22 -6.25 -2.73
N THR A 387 -17.47 -7.42 -2.13
CA THR A 387 -17.45 -7.58 -0.66
C THR A 387 -16.05 -7.43 -0.08
N ARG A 388 -15.03 -7.98 -0.76
CA ARG A 388 -13.62 -7.81 -0.36
C ARG A 388 -13.24 -6.33 -0.41
N THR A 389 -13.52 -5.67 -1.53
CA THR A 389 -13.20 -4.25 -1.73
C THR A 389 -13.91 -3.37 -0.71
N ALA A 390 -15.21 -3.61 -0.47
CA ALA A 390 -15.99 -2.90 0.53
C ALA A 390 -15.44 -3.09 1.96
N LEU A 391 -14.98 -4.30 2.31
CA LEU A 391 -14.38 -4.57 3.62
C LEU A 391 -13.14 -3.70 3.86
N MET A 392 -12.23 -3.63 2.88
CA MET A 392 -11.03 -2.79 3.02
C MET A 392 -11.37 -1.31 3.01
N VAL A 393 -12.32 -0.85 2.20
CA VAL A 393 -12.75 0.55 2.25
C VAL A 393 -13.37 0.88 3.61
N ALA A 394 -14.12 -0.02 4.23
CA ALA A 394 -14.63 0.17 5.59
C ALA A 394 -13.48 0.31 6.62
N LEU A 395 -12.45 -0.54 6.54
CA LEU A 395 -11.26 -0.43 7.39
C LEU A 395 -10.47 0.86 7.13
N MET A 396 -10.35 1.28 5.87
CA MET A 396 -9.73 2.57 5.49
C MET A 396 -10.52 3.75 6.05
N THR A 397 -11.84 3.73 5.98
CA THR A 397 -12.71 4.76 6.56
C THR A 397 -12.54 4.81 8.07
N MET A 398 -12.48 3.66 8.74
CA MET A 398 -12.23 3.60 10.18
C MET A 398 -10.87 4.20 10.55
N TYR A 399 -9.81 3.77 9.86
CA TYR A 399 -8.46 4.35 10.01
C TYR A 399 -8.45 5.85 9.77
N GLY A 400 -9.07 6.31 8.68
CA GLY A 400 -9.12 7.73 8.30
C GLY A 400 -9.87 8.58 9.30
N LEU A 401 -10.95 8.07 9.90
CA LEU A 401 -11.69 8.78 10.95
C LEU A 401 -10.89 8.87 12.26
N PHE A 402 -10.17 7.81 12.64
CA PHE A 402 -9.21 7.88 13.74
C PHE A 402 -8.07 8.86 13.44
N TRP A 403 -7.55 8.87 12.21
CA TRP A 403 -6.52 9.81 11.80
C TRP A 403 -7.00 11.28 11.85
N ILE A 404 -8.22 11.55 11.36
CA ILE A 404 -8.88 12.86 11.47
C ILE A 404 -9.05 13.27 12.94
N ALA A 405 -9.39 12.31 13.81
CA ALA A 405 -9.50 12.54 15.24
C ALA A 405 -8.18 12.94 15.90
N GLY A 406 -7.04 12.46 15.39
CA GLY A 406 -5.72 12.90 15.82
C GLY A 406 -5.59 14.41 15.68
N GLY A 407 -5.89 14.94 14.49
CA GLY A 407 -5.82 16.39 14.21
C GLY A 407 -7.02 17.24 14.65
N ASN A 408 -7.84 16.80 15.62
CA ASN A 408 -9.10 17.48 15.98
C ASN A 408 -8.92 18.93 16.47
N ASP A 409 -7.81 19.24 17.14
CA ASP A 409 -7.41 20.56 17.62
C ASP A 409 -7.09 21.52 16.46
N ILE A 410 -6.32 21.05 15.48
CA ILE A 410 -5.99 21.82 14.28
C ILE A 410 -7.25 22.06 13.45
N ILE A 411 -8.13 21.06 13.31
CA ILE A 411 -9.42 21.22 12.63
C ILE A 411 -10.26 22.28 13.35
N ALA A 412 -10.35 22.23 14.69
CA ALA A 412 -11.07 23.22 15.47
C ALA A 412 -10.54 24.64 15.23
N ILE A 413 -9.20 24.81 15.22
CA ILE A 413 -8.56 26.11 15.02
C ILE A 413 -8.73 26.61 13.57
N LYS A 414 -8.55 25.74 12.57
CA LYS A 414 -8.57 26.14 11.14
C LYS A 414 -9.96 26.35 10.58
N PHE A 415 -10.94 25.58 11.05
CA PHE A 415 -12.33 25.69 10.62
C PHE A 415 -13.21 26.47 11.60
N HIS A 416 -12.63 27.03 12.66
CA HIS A 416 -13.34 27.76 13.71
C HIS A 416 -14.51 26.96 14.31
N ALA A 417 -14.30 25.66 14.49
CA ALA A 417 -15.31 24.71 14.96
C ALA A 417 -15.06 24.33 16.42
N SER A 418 -16.11 23.93 17.14
CA SER A 418 -15.97 23.46 18.51
C SER A 418 -15.26 22.11 18.56
N ILE A 419 -14.16 22.02 19.32
CA ILE A 419 -13.43 20.76 19.55
C ILE A 419 -14.33 19.68 20.15
N ASN A 420 -15.28 20.06 21.00
CA ASN A 420 -16.23 19.13 21.62
C ASN A 420 -17.19 18.53 20.58
N GLN A 421 -17.73 19.37 19.68
CA GLN A 421 -18.62 18.91 18.60
C GLN A 421 -17.89 17.97 17.64
N ILE A 422 -16.64 18.30 17.27
CA ILE A 422 -15.79 17.44 16.43
C ILE A 422 -15.60 16.08 17.12
N THR A 423 -15.21 16.08 18.40
CA THR A 423 -15.00 14.85 19.17
C THR A 423 -16.28 14.00 19.27
N TYR A 424 -17.44 14.60 19.57
CA TYR A 424 -18.70 13.85 19.64
C TYR A 424 -19.14 13.29 18.30
N PHE A 425 -18.97 14.05 17.21
CA PHE A 425 -19.23 13.56 15.86
C PHE A 425 -18.33 12.35 15.56
N LEU A 426 -17.03 12.47 15.80
CA LEU A 426 -16.06 11.40 15.51
C LEU A 426 -16.31 10.14 16.34
N ARG A 427 -16.74 10.26 17.60
CA ARG A 427 -17.15 9.12 18.45
C ARG A 427 -18.23 8.26 17.81
N VAL A 428 -19.18 8.87 17.10
CA VAL A 428 -20.24 8.15 16.39
C VAL A 428 -19.76 7.72 15.00
N ALA A 429 -19.06 8.61 14.29
CA ALA A 429 -18.62 8.38 12.93
C ALA A 429 -17.68 7.18 12.81
N VAL A 430 -16.79 6.92 13.77
CA VAL A 430 -15.87 5.77 13.70
C VAL A 430 -16.59 4.42 13.64
N PHE A 431 -17.83 4.32 14.13
CA PHE A 431 -18.63 3.11 14.03
C PHE A 431 -19.59 3.11 12.84
N VAL A 432 -20.24 4.25 12.57
CA VAL A 432 -21.25 4.36 11.50
C VAL A 432 -20.61 4.52 10.12
N GLY A 433 -19.53 5.29 10.02
CA GLY A 433 -18.81 5.60 8.79
C GLY A 433 -18.34 4.35 8.03
N PRO A 434 -17.65 3.39 8.68
CA PRO A 434 -17.24 2.13 8.03
C PRO A 434 -18.41 1.32 7.47
N VAL A 435 -19.56 1.30 8.16
CA VAL A 435 -20.76 0.58 7.70
C VAL A 435 -21.34 1.23 6.45
N ILE A 436 -21.46 2.56 6.44
CA ILE A 436 -21.91 3.32 5.27
C ILE A 436 -20.95 3.10 4.10
N ALA A 437 -19.64 3.22 4.35
CA ALA A 437 -18.60 3.02 3.34
C ALA A 437 -18.67 1.61 2.74
N PHE A 438 -18.84 0.57 3.57
CA PHE A 438 -19.03 -0.80 3.11
C PHE A 438 -20.23 -0.92 2.13
N VAL A 439 -21.39 -0.43 2.53
CA VAL A 439 -22.62 -0.53 1.71
C VAL A 439 -22.47 0.22 0.39
N VAL A 440 -21.98 1.46 0.44
CA VAL A 440 -21.79 2.30 -0.75
C VAL A 440 -20.77 1.69 -1.70
N THR A 441 -19.59 1.30 -1.20
CA THR A 441 -18.54 0.71 -2.04
C THR A 441 -19.00 -0.59 -2.67
N ARG A 442 -19.70 -1.45 -1.93
CA ARG A 442 -20.21 -2.71 -2.46
C ARG A 442 -21.19 -2.48 -3.61
N ARG A 443 -22.15 -1.56 -3.44
CA ARG A 443 -23.12 -1.18 -4.49
C ARG A 443 -22.43 -0.54 -5.69
N TRP A 444 -21.41 0.28 -5.46
CA TRP A 444 -20.62 0.88 -6.54
C TRP A 444 -19.88 -0.18 -7.36
N CYS A 445 -19.20 -1.13 -6.71
CA CYS A 445 -18.53 -2.23 -7.41
C CYS A 445 -19.50 -3.05 -8.27
N ILE A 446 -20.68 -3.38 -7.72
CA ILE A 446 -21.74 -4.09 -8.46
C ILE A 446 -22.23 -3.26 -9.66
N SER A 447 -22.42 -1.94 -9.49
CA SER A 447 -22.80 -1.07 -10.60
C SER A 447 -21.74 -1.04 -11.71
N LEU A 448 -20.45 -1.04 -11.35
CA LEU A 448 -19.35 -1.12 -12.31
C LEU A 448 -19.31 -2.48 -13.03
N GLN A 449 -19.66 -3.57 -12.35
CA GLN A 449 -19.80 -4.88 -13.00
C GLN A 449 -20.96 -4.92 -13.99
N ARG A 450 -22.09 -4.28 -13.67
CA ARG A 450 -23.24 -4.17 -14.60
C ARG A 450 -22.85 -3.42 -15.85
N LYS A 451 -22.17 -2.28 -15.70
CA LYS A 451 -21.66 -1.51 -16.84
C LYS A 451 -20.65 -2.31 -17.67
N ASP A 452 -19.77 -3.06 -16.99
CA ASP A 452 -18.82 -3.95 -17.67
C ASP A 452 -19.54 -5.07 -18.45
N ASN A 453 -20.64 -5.62 -17.93
CA ASN A 453 -21.46 -6.60 -18.65
C ASN A 453 -22.22 -5.97 -19.83
N GLU A 454 -22.80 -4.78 -19.65
CA GLU A 454 -23.50 -4.03 -20.70
C GLU A 454 -22.57 -3.75 -21.88
N MET A 455 -21.35 -3.28 -21.60
CA MET A 455 -20.34 -3.05 -22.65
C MET A 455 -19.93 -4.33 -23.37
N LEU A 456 -19.97 -5.49 -22.70
CA LEU A 456 -19.67 -6.78 -23.34
C LEU A 456 -20.82 -7.28 -24.22
N LEU A 457 -22.07 -6.99 -23.86
CA LEU A 457 -23.26 -7.46 -24.56
C LEU A 457 -23.63 -6.55 -25.74
N HIS A 458 -23.47 -5.24 -25.58
CA HIS A 458 -23.98 -4.24 -26.51
C HIS A 458 -22.88 -3.42 -27.18
N GLY A 459 -21.63 -3.49 -26.71
CA GLY A 459 -20.55 -2.61 -27.16
C GLY A 459 -20.44 -1.33 -26.33
N TYR A 460 -19.54 -0.43 -26.71
CA TYR A 460 -19.35 0.84 -26.02
C TYR A 460 -20.18 1.96 -26.67
N GLU A 461 -20.66 2.87 -25.83
CA GLU A 461 -21.45 4.03 -26.23
C GLU A 461 -20.61 5.05 -27.01
N THR A 462 -21.08 5.46 -28.19
CA THR A 462 -20.35 6.44 -29.05
C THR A 462 -20.77 7.89 -28.81
N GLY A 463 -21.90 8.14 -28.15
CA GLY A 463 -22.53 9.45 -28.08
C GLY A 463 -23.28 9.87 -29.36
N ILE A 464 -23.31 9.03 -30.39
CA ILE A 464 -24.01 9.29 -31.65
C ILE A 464 -25.43 8.76 -31.53
N ILE A 465 -26.39 9.67 -31.51
CA ILE A 465 -27.82 9.33 -31.49
C ILE A 465 -28.33 9.20 -32.92
N MET A 466 -28.83 8.02 -33.25
CA MET A 466 -29.48 7.69 -34.51
C MET A 466 -30.99 7.77 -34.35
N ARG A 467 -31.69 8.24 -35.39
CA ARG A 467 -33.16 8.29 -35.42
C ARG A 467 -33.67 7.32 -36.47
N SER A 468 -34.51 6.37 -36.06
CA SER A 468 -35.14 5.42 -36.98
C SER A 468 -36.21 6.09 -37.86
N ALA A 469 -36.55 5.46 -38.98
CA ALA A 469 -37.62 5.93 -39.86
C ALA A 469 -38.98 6.03 -39.17
N GLU A 470 -39.21 5.22 -38.13
CA GLU A 470 -40.41 5.20 -37.28
C GLU A 470 -40.39 6.29 -36.19
N GLY A 471 -39.27 7.03 -36.06
CA GLY A 471 -39.10 8.12 -35.11
C GLY A 471 -38.51 7.70 -33.75
N GLY A 472 -38.07 6.45 -33.60
CA GLY A 472 -37.34 5.98 -32.42
C GLY A 472 -35.92 6.56 -32.38
N TYR A 473 -35.36 6.69 -31.17
CA TYR A 473 -33.98 7.13 -30.96
C TYR A 473 -33.18 5.98 -30.36
N SER A 474 -32.03 5.69 -30.94
CA SER A 474 -31.06 4.72 -30.40
C SER A 474 -29.67 5.34 -30.38
N GLU A 475 -28.85 4.91 -29.44
CA GLU A 475 -27.42 5.25 -29.44
C GLU A 475 -26.67 4.19 -30.24
N ARG A 476 -25.79 4.64 -31.13
CA ARG A 476 -24.90 3.72 -31.84
C ARG A 476 -23.87 3.16 -30.87
N HIS A 477 -23.82 1.84 -30.76
CA HIS A 477 -22.77 1.14 -30.03
C HIS A 477 -21.73 0.58 -31.00
N LEU A 478 -20.47 0.61 -30.59
CA LEU A 478 -19.38 0.00 -31.34
C LEU A 478 -18.79 -1.18 -30.55
N PRO A 479 -18.32 -2.25 -31.23
CA PRO A 479 -17.76 -3.39 -30.54
C PRO A 479 -16.49 -3.01 -29.77
N LEU A 480 -16.29 -3.64 -28.61
CA LEU A 480 -15.06 -3.45 -27.84
C LEU A 480 -13.87 -4.06 -28.58
N PRO A 481 -12.67 -3.45 -28.52
CA PRO A 481 -11.45 -4.12 -28.95
C PRO A 481 -11.24 -5.43 -28.21
N ASP A 482 -10.83 -6.50 -28.91
CA ASP A 482 -10.67 -7.86 -28.35
C ASP A 482 -9.88 -7.90 -27.04
N THR A 483 -8.82 -7.09 -26.96
CA THR A 483 -7.95 -7.02 -25.78
C THR A 483 -8.71 -6.49 -24.54
N ARG A 484 -9.61 -5.53 -24.74
CA ARG A 484 -10.44 -4.92 -23.68
C ARG A 484 -11.61 -5.84 -23.33
N ALA A 485 -12.27 -6.43 -24.33
CA ALA A 485 -13.31 -7.43 -24.12
C ALA A 485 -12.76 -8.62 -23.29
N TYR A 486 -11.58 -9.15 -23.65
CA TYR A 486 -10.90 -10.20 -22.89
C TYR A 486 -10.62 -9.78 -21.45
N ALA A 487 -10.08 -8.58 -21.23
CA ALA A 487 -9.75 -8.10 -19.89
C ALA A 487 -11.01 -7.97 -19.01
N ILE A 488 -12.14 -7.52 -19.55
CA ILE A 488 -13.40 -7.42 -18.82
C ILE A 488 -14.00 -8.81 -18.56
N ALA A 489 -13.98 -9.68 -19.57
CA ALA A 489 -14.48 -11.04 -19.50
C ALA A 489 -13.60 -12.00 -18.67
N SER A 490 -12.38 -11.59 -18.27
CA SER A 490 -11.43 -12.45 -17.57
C SER A 490 -11.82 -12.88 -16.14
N ARG A 491 -12.95 -12.39 -15.60
CA ARG A 491 -13.44 -12.76 -14.27
C ARG A 491 -14.12 -14.13 -14.26
N ASP A 492 -13.96 -14.85 -13.17
CA ASP A 492 -14.70 -16.09 -12.89
C ASP A 492 -16.18 -15.77 -12.62
N ARG A 493 -17.07 -16.73 -12.88
CA ARG A 493 -18.45 -16.68 -12.37
C ARG A 493 -18.43 -17.00 -10.87
N ASP A 494 -19.21 -16.24 -10.10
CA ASP A 494 -19.30 -16.46 -8.66
C ASP A 494 -19.97 -17.81 -8.36
N PRO A 495 -19.57 -18.51 -7.29
CA PRO A 495 -20.18 -19.78 -6.93
C PRO A 495 -21.66 -19.57 -6.56
N VAL A 496 -22.53 -20.41 -7.13
CA VAL A 496 -23.93 -20.50 -6.68
C VAL A 496 -23.93 -21.10 -5.28
N VAL A 497 -24.21 -20.27 -4.27
CA VAL A 497 -24.34 -20.74 -2.89
C VAL A 497 -25.69 -21.43 -2.78
N ALA A 498 -25.70 -22.76 -2.88
CA ALA A 498 -26.92 -23.54 -2.69
C ALA A 498 -27.49 -23.28 -1.29
N ASP A 499 -28.80 -23.09 -1.21
CA ASP A 499 -29.50 -23.08 0.06
C ASP A 499 -29.43 -24.50 0.63
N HIS A 500 -28.80 -24.68 1.80
CA HIS A 500 -28.80 -25.97 2.48
C HIS A 500 -30.12 -26.21 3.22
N GLY A 501 -31.24 -25.89 2.57
CA GLY A 501 -32.52 -26.47 2.91
C GLY A 501 -32.53 -27.90 2.38
N HIS A 502 -32.15 -28.86 3.23
CA HIS A 502 -32.31 -30.30 2.98
C HIS A 502 -31.48 -30.86 1.80
N ALA A 503 -30.16 -30.87 1.93
CA ALA A 503 -29.35 -31.77 1.11
C ALA A 503 -29.46 -33.18 1.68
N GLU A 504 -30.48 -33.92 1.26
CA GLU A 504 -30.49 -35.38 1.34
C GLU A 504 -29.49 -35.90 0.30
N ASP A 505 -28.65 -36.87 0.66
CA ASP A 505 -27.83 -37.56 -0.32
C ASP A 505 -28.71 -38.40 -1.27
N ALA A 506 -28.11 -39.02 -2.29
CA ALA A 506 -28.85 -39.86 -3.25
C ALA A 506 -29.62 -41.04 -2.62
N ASN A 507 -29.42 -41.30 -1.32
CA ASN A 507 -30.08 -42.35 -0.53
C ASN A 507 -31.02 -41.77 0.55
N GLY A 508 -31.36 -40.47 0.50
CA GLY A 508 -32.28 -39.85 1.45
C GLY A 508 -31.67 -39.56 2.83
N VAL A 509 -30.35 -39.65 2.99
CA VAL A 509 -29.69 -39.36 4.26
C VAL A 509 -29.42 -37.86 4.36
N PRO A 510 -29.98 -37.14 5.36
CA PRO A 510 -29.69 -35.74 5.53
C PRO A 510 -28.18 -35.56 5.78
N ALA A 511 -27.56 -34.69 4.99
CA ALA A 511 -26.15 -34.35 5.16
C ALA A 511 -25.87 -33.99 6.63
N PRO A 512 -24.77 -34.50 7.24
CA PRO A 512 -24.49 -34.26 8.64
C PRO A 512 -24.52 -32.75 8.90
N THR A 513 -25.37 -32.32 9.83
CA THR A 513 -25.52 -30.91 10.20
C THR A 513 -24.17 -30.39 10.60
N GLY A 514 -23.48 -29.72 9.67
CA GLY A 514 -22.18 -29.14 9.93
C GLY A 514 -22.31 -28.25 11.16
N GLY A 515 -21.44 -28.45 12.16
CA GLY A 515 -21.53 -27.75 13.44
C GLY A 515 -21.56 -26.22 13.30
N ARG A 516 -21.71 -25.49 14.41
CA ARG A 516 -21.91 -24.02 14.44
C ARG A 516 -20.95 -23.23 13.53
N ILE A 517 -19.70 -23.68 13.39
CA ILE A 517 -18.69 -23.06 12.51
C ILE A 517 -19.05 -23.19 11.02
N HIS A 518 -19.57 -24.34 10.59
CA HIS A 518 -20.00 -24.57 9.21
C HIS A 518 -21.22 -23.71 8.87
N ALA A 519 -22.21 -23.64 9.76
CA ALA A 519 -23.38 -22.76 9.61
C ALA A 519 -22.96 -21.29 9.52
N LEU A 520 -22.03 -20.84 10.37
CA LEU A 520 -21.47 -19.48 10.31
C LEU A 520 -20.76 -19.23 8.97
N ARG A 521 -19.90 -20.15 8.52
CA ARG A 521 -19.19 -20.05 7.24
C ARG A 521 -20.16 -19.95 6.06
N HIS A 522 -21.20 -20.79 6.04
CA HIS A 522 -22.22 -20.77 4.98
C HIS A 522 -22.98 -19.45 4.98
N ARG A 523 -23.41 -18.93 6.13
CA ARG A 523 -24.05 -17.61 6.24
C ARG A 523 -23.16 -16.49 5.72
N LEU A 524 -21.88 -16.48 6.14
CA LEU A 524 -20.92 -15.48 5.67
C LEU A 524 -20.67 -15.59 4.18
N ARG A 525 -20.55 -16.80 3.64
CA ARG A 525 -20.39 -17.04 2.20
C ARG A 525 -21.62 -16.60 1.40
N THR A 526 -22.82 -16.84 1.91
CA THR A 526 -24.07 -16.37 1.30
C THR A 526 -24.10 -14.85 1.24
N LEU A 527 -23.76 -14.16 2.34
CA LEU A 527 -23.66 -12.70 2.38
C LEU A 527 -22.52 -12.17 1.48
N TRP A 528 -21.43 -12.93 1.36
CA TRP A 528 -20.27 -12.55 0.55
C TRP A 528 -20.63 -12.39 -0.92
N TYR A 529 -21.43 -13.31 -1.45
CA TYR A 529 -21.88 -13.35 -2.85
C TYR A 529 -23.32 -12.85 -3.06
N ALA A 530 -24.00 -12.35 -2.03
CA ALA A 530 -25.34 -11.79 -2.19
C ALA A 530 -25.33 -10.65 -3.23
N ASP A 531 -26.38 -10.52 -4.03
CA ASP A 531 -26.49 -9.49 -5.09
C ASP A 531 -25.35 -9.49 -6.14
N SER A 532 -24.52 -10.54 -6.21
CA SER A 532 -23.41 -10.56 -7.16
C SER A 532 -23.91 -10.67 -8.60
N VAL A 533 -23.29 -9.93 -9.51
CA VAL A 533 -23.69 -9.88 -10.91
C VAL A 533 -22.87 -10.92 -11.67
N GLN A 534 -23.55 -11.93 -12.20
CA GLN A 534 -22.89 -12.99 -12.97
C GLN A 534 -22.27 -12.43 -14.26
N LYS A 535 -21.12 -12.98 -14.64
CA LYS A 535 -20.51 -12.68 -15.95
C LYS A 535 -21.41 -13.27 -17.05
N PRO A 536 -21.63 -12.56 -18.19
CA PRO A 536 -22.38 -13.11 -19.31
C PRO A 536 -21.82 -14.47 -19.77
N THR A 537 -22.71 -15.38 -20.09
CA THR A 537 -22.40 -16.67 -20.72
C THR A 537 -21.99 -16.45 -22.19
N PRO A 538 -21.27 -17.41 -22.80
CA PRO A 538 -21.00 -17.36 -24.24
C PRO A 538 -22.27 -17.22 -25.08
N ALA A 539 -23.36 -17.91 -24.70
CA ALA A 539 -24.64 -17.81 -25.39
C ALA A 539 -25.27 -16.41 -25.29
N GLU A 540 -25.24 -15.78 -24.10
CA GLU A 540 -25.72 -14.40 -23.92
C GLU A 540 -24.86 -13.39 -24.71
N LEU A 541 -23.55 -13.63 -24.86
CA LEU A 541 -22.68 -12.80 -25.68
C LEU A 541 -22.98 -12.95 -27.17
N GLU A 542 -23.20 -14.18 -27.65
CA GLU A 542 -23.60 -14.45 -29.03
C GLU A 542 -24.96 -13.81 -29.36
N GLU A 543 -25.95 -13.96 -28.47
CA GLU A 543 -27.26 -13.33 -28.61
C GLU A 543 -27.16 -11.80 -28.63
N GLY A 544 -26.37 -11.20 -27.73
CA GLY A 544 -26.14 -9.76 -27.68
C GLY A 544 -25.52 -9.23 -28.98
N HIS A 545 -24.53 -9.94 -29.53
CA HIS A 545 -23.91 -9.57 -30.80
C HIS A 545 -24.86 -9.72 -31.98
N HIS A 546 -25.67 -10.78 -32.03
CA HIS A 546 -26.68 -10.97 -33.09
C HIS A 546 -27.75 -9.87 -33.08
N HIS A 547 -28.19 -9.43 -31.90
CA HIS A 547 -29.11 -8.29 -31.79
C HIS A 547 -28.47 -6.99 -32.30
N ALA A 548 -27.21 -6.72 -31.97
CA ALA A 548 -26.49 -5.54 -32.44
C ALA A 548 -26.29 -5.56 -33.97
N GLU A 549 -25.96 -6.71 -34.55
CA GLU A 549 -25.84 -6.90 -36.00
C GLU A 549 -27.19 -6.69 -36.70
N HIS A 550 -28.28 -7.21 -36.14
CA HIS A 550 -29.61 -7.03 -36.74
C HIS A 550 -30.07 -5.57 -36.71
N GLU A 551 -29.80 -4.83 -35.63
CA GLU A 551 -30.06 -3.39 -35.58
C GLU A 551 -29.23 -2.61 -36.62
N HIS A 552 -27.96 -2.99 -36.81
CA HIS A 552 -27.11 -2.40 -37.84
C HIS A 552 -27.58 -2.72 -39.27
N GLU A 553 -27.98 -3.96 -39.55
CA GLU A 553 -28.45 -4.39 -40.87
C GLU A 553 -29.76 -3.71 -41.28
N LEU A 554 -30.72 -3.60 -40.35
CA LEU A 554 -31.96 -2.88 -40.60
C LEU A 554 -31.71 -1.40 -40.92
N GLN A 555 -30.68 -0.79 -40.33
CA GLN A 555 -30.38 0.65 -40.47
C GLN A 555 -29.50 0.98 -41.69
N ALA A 556 -28.53 0.13 -42.04
CA ALA A 556 -27.71 0.29 -43.25
C ALA A 556 -28.55 0.26 -44.54
N SER A 557 -29.73 -0.36 -44.49
CA SER A 557 -30.70 -0.35 -45.59
C SER A 557 -31.38 1.02 -45.83
N VAL A 558 -31.36 1.91 -44.83
CA VAL A 558 -32.04 3.22 -44.85
C VAL A 558 -31.09 4.36 -45.24
N GLU A 559 -29.85 4.32 -44.76
CA GLU A 559 -28.83 5.32 -45.05
C GLU A 559 -27.83 4.76 -46.07
N GLY A 560 -27.97 5.13 -47.34
CA GLY A 560 -27.11 4.64 -48.42
C GLY A 560 -25.60 4.96 -48.29
N HIS A 561 -25.15 5.51 -47.16
CA HIS A 561 -23.75 5.74 -46.79
C HIS A 561 -23.55 5.31 -45.33
N ALA A 562 -22.71 4.29 -45.10
CA ALA A 562 -22.29 3.90 -43.75
C ALA A 562 -21.33 4.96 -43.21
N ALA A 563 -21.81 5.88 -42.36
CA ALA A 563 -20.90 6.57 -41.45
C ALA A 563 -20.24 5.48 -40.60
N ASP A 564 -18.92 5.36 -40.55
CA ASP A 564 -18.24 4.27 -39.82
C ASP A 564 -18.19 4.51 -38.30
N GLY A 565 -18.61 5.68 -37.83
CA GLY A 565 -18.59 6.06 -36.42
C GLY A 565 -17.19 6.35 -35.86
N HIS A 566 -16.13 5.97 -36.59
CA HIS A 566 -14.72 6.22 -36.26
C HIS A 566 -14.26 7.63 -36.68
N GLN A 567 -15.09 8.36 -37.42
CA GLN A 567 -14.79 9.71 -37.90
C GLN A 567 -14.69 10.77 -36.79
N PHE A 568 -15.19 10.48 -35.58
CA PHE A 568 -15.29 11.46 -34.49
C PHE A 568 -14.66 11.00 -33.15
N ASP A 569 -14.11 9.78 -33.07
CA ASP A 569 -13.65 9.18 -31.81
C ASP A 569 -12.16 9.44 -31.48
N GLY A 570 -11.38 10.00 -32.41
CA GLY A 570 -9.93 10.21 -32.25
C GLY A 570 -9.13 8.93 -32.01
N HIS A 571 -9.77 7.77 -32.20
CA HIS A 571 -9.28 6.43 -31.94
C HIS A 571 -9.50 5.57 -33.19
N HIS A 572 -8.88 5.96 -34.30
CA HIS A 572 -8.61 4.99 -35.36
C HIS A 572 -7.89 3.78 -34.74
N LEU A 573 -8.37 2.57 -35.04
CA LEU A 573 -7.54 1.38 -34.91
C LEU A 573 -6.32 1.62 -35.78
N VAL A 574 -5.18 1.95 -35.14
CA VAL A 574 -3.89 2.06 -35.83
C VAL A 574 -3.43 0.65 -36.15
N GLU A 575 -4.07 0.04 -37.14
CA GLU A 575 -3.48 -1.02 -37.93
C GLU A 575 -2.89 -0.33 -39.17
N ASP A 576 -1.56 -0.39 -39.30
CA ASP A 576 -0.74 0.02 -40.46
C ASP A 576 -0.32 1.50 -40.66
N GLU A 577 0.13 2.22 -39.61
CA GLU A 577 1.08 3.35 -39.83
C GLU A 577 2.53 2.95 -39.55
N GLY A 578 3.21 2.53 -40.62
CA GLY A 578 4.66 2.49 -40.70
C GLY A 578 5.28 3.88 -40.79
N LEU A 579 5.24 4.70 -39.74
CA LEU A 579 6.04 5.92 -39.64
C LEU A 579 6.51 6.19 -38.19
N ARG A 580 7.62 5.56 -37.83
CA ARG A 580 8.55 6.06 -36.80
C ARG A 580 9.99 5.98 -37.32
N HIS A 581 10.32 6.92 -38.17
CA HIS A 581 11.67 7.46 -38.29
C HIS A 581 11.54 8.97 -38.17
N HIS A 582 11.90 9.51 -37.00
CA HIS A 582 12.76 10.68 -36.81
C HIS A 582 13.09 10.84 -35.33
#